data_AF-A0A842Y3C2-F1
#
_entry.id   AF-A0A842Y3C2-F1
#
_cell.length_a   1.000
_cell.length_b   1.000
_cell.length_c   1.000
_cell.angle_alpha   90.00
_cell.angle_beta   90.00
_cell.angle_gamma   90.00
#
_symmetry.space_group_name_H-M   'P 1'
#
loop_
_entity.id
_entity.type
_entity.pdbx_description
1 polymer ?
#
loop_
_entity_poly.entity_id
_entity_poly.type
_entity_poly.pdbx_seq_one_letter_code
_entity_poly.pdbx_strand_id
1 'polypeptide(L)'
;MNIVIISGLVKITDNNIFIKQLSDIASRYTITVQALNADLLSGVRHIQFAVEKAIRSFESGKNTANNLGMEIMLYASGSRQIEKAINLGVKRGENRVAIVLVAENVSDEAVFDIRNLLNSEDASIVDYSDSKKENLLRIFNITAAELEAVGEDKIPELVLERVALVDVMK
;
A
#
# COMPACT_ATOMS: atom_id res chain seq x y z
N MET A 1 10.12 5.72 12.88
CA MET A 1 8.65 5.61 12.83
C MET A 1 8.27 4.13 12.94
N ASN A 2 7.21 3.84 13.69
CA ASN A 2 6.56 2.54 13.76
C ASN A 2 5.58 2.37 12.61
N ILE A 3 5.43 1.13 12.13
CA ILE A 3 4.55 0.75 11.03
C ILE A 3 3.60 -0.32 11.54
N VAL A 4 2.29 -0.07 11.47
CA VAL A 4 1.25 -1.06 11.76
C VAL A 4 0.46 -1.30 10.47
N ILE A 5 0.24 -2.57 10.13
CA ILE A 5 -0.54 -2.97 8.96
C ILE A 5 -1.74 -3.76 9.46
N ILE A 6 -2.93 -3.30 9.11
CA ILE A 6 -4.20 -3.96 9.42
C ILE A 6 -4.86 -4.26 8.09
N SER A 7 -5.20 -5.53 7.86
CA SER A 7 -5.81 -5.93 6.59
C SER A 7 -7.08 -6.72 6.80
N GLY A 8 -8.01 -6.60 5.85
CA GLY A 8 -9.30 -7.23 5.94
C GLY A 8 -10.22 -6.93 4.76
N LEU A 9 -11.49 -7.27 4.95
CA LEU A 9 -12.55 -6.94 4.00
C LEU A 9 -13.24 -5.65 4.42
N VAL A 10 -13.55 -4.79 3.45
CA VAL A 10 -14.36 -3.59 3.65
C VAL A 10 -15.31 -3.37 2.49
N LYS A 11 -16.56 -3.02 2.79
CA LYS A 11 -17.56 -2.60 1.80
C LYS A 11 -17.66 -1.08 1.77
N ILE A 12 -17.15 -0.49 0.68
CA ILE A 12 -17.13 0.95 0.47
C ILE A 12 -18.33 1.35 -0.39
N THR A 13 -19.28 2.07 0.20
CA THR A 13 -20.44 2.60 -0.53
C THR A 13 -20.11 3.87 -1.32
N ASP A 14 -19.24 4.71 -0.75
CA ASP A 14 -18.75 5.96 -1.31
C ASP A 14 -17.27 6.14 -0.91
N ASN A 15 -16.40 6.35 -1.91
CA ASN A 15 -14.97 6.48 -1.69
C ASN A 15 -14.62 7.75 -0.91
N ASN A 16 -15.32 8.86 -1.12
CA ASN A 16 -15.04 10.13 -0.44
C ASN A 16 -15.37 10.02 1.05
N ILE A 17 -16.45 9.33 1.40
CA ILE A 17 -16.80 9.08 2.80
C ILE A 17 -15.72 8.22 3.45
N PHE A 18 -15.29 7.13 2.81
CA PHE A 18 -14.26 6.26 3.35
C PHE A 18 -12.91 6.97 3.51
N ILE A 19 -12.47 7.73 2.50
CA ILE A 19 -11.25 8.55 2.57
C ILE A 19 -11.35 9.56 3.71
N LYS A 20 -12.51 10.19 3.89
CA LYS A 20 -12.74 11.12 4.99
C LYS A 20 -12.63 10.43 6.35
N GLN A 21 -13.21 9.24 6.52
CA GLN A 21 -13.08 8.46 7.77
C GLN A 21 -11.62 8.17 8.10
N LEU A 22 -10.81 7.75 7.12
CA LEU A 22 -9.38 7.53 7.30
C LEU A 22 -8.65 8.84 7.67
N SER A 23 -8.99 9.95 7.01
CA SER A 23 -8.41 11.27 7.29
C SER A 23 -8.78 11.80 8.68
N ASP A 24 -10.00 11.54 9.15
CA ASP A 24 -10.48 11.94 10.48
C ASP A 24 -9.71 11.17 11.56
N ILE A 25 -9.49 9.86 11.37
CA ILE A 25 -8.65 9.03 12.26
C ILE A 25 -7.19 9.51 12.23
N ALA A 26 -6.62 9.70 11.04
CA ALA A 26 -5.27 10.21 10.85
C ALA A 26 -5.04 11.52 11.61
N SER A 27 -5.98 12.46 11.50
CA SER A 27 -5.91 13.77 12.16
C SER A 27 -6.11 13.65 13.67
N ARG A 28 -7.07 12.84 14.12
CA ARG A 28 -7.36 12.62 15.55
C ARG A 28 -6.14 12.11 16.31
N TYR A 29 -5.40 11.16 15.73
CA TYR A 29 -4.26 10.51 16.37
C TYR A 29 -2.91 11.08 15.91
N THR A 30 -2.89 12.09 15.04
CA THR A 30 -1.66 12.66 14.44
C THR A 30 -0.77 11.59 13.82
N ILE A 31 -1.37 10.70 13.04
CA ILE A 31 -0.68 9.60 12.34
C ILE A 31 -0.94 9.68 10.84
N THR A 32 -0.09 9.04 10.04
CA THR A 32 -0.42 8.79 8.63
C THR A 32 -1.26 7.52 8.54
N VAL A 33 -2.37 7.57 7.83
CA VAL A 33 -3.21 6.40 7.50
C VAL A 33 -3.33 6.29 5.98
N GLN A 34 -2.97 5.14 5.41
CA GLN A 34 -3.06 4.89 3.97
C GLN A 34 -3.70 3.53 3.68
N ALA A 35 -4.81 3.53 2.95
CA ALA A 35 -5.45 2.30 2.46
C ALA A 35 -4.92 1.90 1.08
N LEU A 36 -4.62 0.63 0.90
CA LEU A 36 -4.14 0.01 -0.34
C LEU A 36 -5.01 -1.21 -0.66
N ASN A 37 -5.24 -1.47 -1.94
CA ASN A 37 -5.91 -2.67 -2.42
C ASN A 37 -4.97 -3.88 -2.27
N ALA A 38 -5.30 -4.81 -1.40
CA ALA A 38 -4.48 -5.97 -1.07
C ALA A 38 -4.29 -6.95 -2.24
N ASP A 39 -5.21 -6.95 -3.22
CA ASP A 39 -5.09 -7.77 -4.44
C ASP A 39 -4.00 -7.27 -5.39
N LEU A 40 -3.47 -6.08 -5.13
CA LEU A 40 -2.39 -5.45 -5.88
C LEU A 40 -1.08 -5.39 -5.08
N LEU A 41 -1.00 -6.14 -3.98
CA LEU A 41 0.17 -6.26 -3.11
C LEU A 41 0.74 -7.69 -3.18
N SER A 42 2.03 -7.82 -2.92
CA SER A 42 2.81 -9.07 -3.01
C SER A 42 3.32 -9.54 -1.65
N GLY A 43 2.74 -9.04 -0.56
CA GLY A 43 3.08 -9.42 0.82
C GLY A 43 3.46 -8.24 1.72
N VAL A 44 3.60 -8.54 3.01
CA VAL A 44 3.99 -7.56 4.04
C VAL A 44 5.31 -6.87 3.72
N ARG A 45 6.29 -7.61 3.17
CA ARG A 45 7.61 -7.06 2.79
C ARG A 45 7.50 -5.95 1.74
N HIS A 46 6.57 -6.07 0.80
CA HIS A 46 6.32 -5.03 -0.20
C HIS A 46 5.81 -3.76 0.48
N ILE A 47 4.81 -3.87 1.35
CA ILE A 47 4.25 -2.72 2.07
C ILE A 47 5.33 -2.04 2.93
N GLN A 48 6.04 -2.81 3.75
CA GLN A 48 7.08 -2.29 4.63
C GLN A 48 8.18 -1.57 3.84
N PHE A 49 8.65 -2.19 2.75
CA PHE A 49 9.70 -1.58 1.94
C PHE A 49 9.25 -0.28 1.27
N ALA A 50 8.00 -0.23 0.78
CA ALA A 50 7.42 0.99 0.23
C ALA A 50 7.31 2.10 1.29
N VAL A 51 6.90 1.76 2.51
CA VAL A 51 6.79 2.71 3.62
C VAL A 51 8.16 3.25 4.03
N GLU A 52 9.15 2.38 4.19
CA GLU A 52 10.52 2.79 4.51
C GLU A 52 11.11 3.74 3.45
N LYS A 53 10.87 3.45 2.18
CA LYS A 53 11.30 4.30 1.07
C LYS A 53 10.59 5.65 1.08
N ALA A 54 9.28 5.66 1.32
CA ALA A 54 8.51 6.90 1.42
C ALA A 54 8.98 7.79 2.59
N ILE A 55 9.21 7.20 3.77
CA ILE A 55 9.74 7.92 4.94
C ILE A 55 11.10 8.55 4.61
N ARG A 56 12.04 7.78 4.05
CA ARG A 56 13.36 8.29 3.66
C ARG A 56 13.27 9.41 2.61
N SER A 57 12.33 9.29 1.66
CA SER A 57 12.07 10.31 0.65
C SER A 57 11.64 11.63 1.28
N PHE A 58 10.75 11.57 2.28
CA PHE A 58 10.30 12.74 3.07
C PHE A 58 11.42 13.34 3.91
N GLU A 59 12.12 12.52 4.69
CA GLU A 59 13.22 12.97 5.56
C GLU A 59 14.35 13.64 4.78
N SER A 60 14.57 13.23 3.52
CA SER A 60 15.57 13.83 2.64
C SER A 60 15.06 14.96 1.75
N GLY A 61 13.78 15.34 1.85
CA GLY A 61 13.16 16.38 1.01
C GLY A 61 13.12 16.05 -0.49
N LYS A 62 13.19 14.76 -0.84
CA LYS A 62 13.16 14.25 -2.22
C LYS A 62 11.82 13.63 -2.59
N ASN A 63 10.80 13.85 -1.76
CA ASN A 63 9.46 13.36 -1.98
C ASN A 63 8.82 13.99 -3.20
N THR A 64 7.95 13.22 -3.85
CA THR A 64 7.20 13.66 -5.04
C THR A 64 5.78 14.07 -4.66
N ALA A 65 5.17 13.36 -3.70
CA ALA A 65 3.84 13.68 -3.20
C ALA A 65 3.86 14.69 -2.05
N ASN A 66 2.74 15.38 -1.86
CA ASN A 66 2.55 16.43 -0.84
C ASN A 66 2.31 15.87 0.58
N ASN A 67 2.08 14.56 0.72
CA ASN A 67 1.91 13.91 2.02
C ASN A 67 2.46 12.48 1.99
N LEU A 68 2.77 11.95 3.17
CA LEU A 68 3.42 10.66 3.32
C LEU A 68 2.56 9.50 2.81
N GLY A 69 1.24 9.54 3.00
CA GLY A 69 0.32 8.48 2.52
C GLY A 69 0.39 8.31 0.99
N MET A 70 0.35 9.42 0.26
CA MET A 70 0.48 9.40 -1.20
C MET A 70 1.87 8.98 -1.67
N GLU A 71 2.93 9.31 -0.92
CA GLU A 71 4.28 8.85 -1.24
C GLU A 71 4.45 7.34 -0.98
N ILE A 72 3.85 6.81 0.09
CA ILE A 72 3.75 5.37 0.32
C ILE A 72 3.08 4.70 -0.89
N MET A 73 1.99 5.28 -1.40
CA MET A 73 1.30 4.74 -2.58
C MET A 73 2.16 4.80 -3.85
N LEU A 74 2.94 5.87 -4.06
CA LEU A 74 3.90 5.96 -5.17
C LEU A 74 4.93 4.83 -5.10
N TYR A 75 5.60 4.66 -3.96
CA TYR A 75 6.58 3.59 -3.80
C TYR A 75 5.96 2.20 -3.91
N ALA A 76 4.80 1.96 -3.28
CA ALA A 76 4.09 0.69 -3.38
C ALA A 76 3.69 0.38 -4.83
N SER A 77 3.36 1.40 -5.63
CA SER A 77 3.03 1.20 -7.06
C SER A 77 4.24 0.96 -7.95
N GLY A 78 5.46 1.10 -7.42
CA GLY A 78 6.67 1.12 -8.23
C GLY A 78 6.66 2.26 -9.26
N SER A 79 5.99 3.39 -8.97
CA SER A 79 5.77 4.48 -9.93
C SER A 79 5.94 5.87 -9.30
N ARG A 80 6.40 6.83 -10.12
CA ARG A 80 6.39 8.26 -9.78
C ARG A 80 5.11 8.98 -10.22
N GLN A 81 4.26 8.33 -11.01
CA GLN A 81 3.04 8.94 -11.53
C GLN A 81 1.91 8.74 -10.54
N ILE A 82 1.40 9.84 -9.99
CA ILE A 82 0.28 9.84 -9.03
C ILE A 82 -0.94 9.11 -9.61
N GLU A 83 -1.26 9.35 -10.89
CA GLU A 83 -2.38 8.70 -11.58
C GLU A 83 -2.23 7.17 -11.62
N LYS A 84 -1.01 6.65 -11.80
CA LYS A 84 -0.74 5.21 -11.74
C LYS A 84 -0.85 4.70 -10.32
N ALA A 85 -0.28 5.42 -9.36
CA ALA A 85 -0.30 5.04 -7.95
C ALA A 85 -1.71 4.94 -7.37
N ILE A 86 -2.62 5.86 -7.73
CA ILE A 86 -4.03 5.82 -7.29
C ILE A 86 -4.74 4.52 -7.70
N ASN A 87 -4.26 3.80 -8.72
CA ASN A 87 -4.82 2.48 -9.06
C ASN A 87 -4.56 1.40 -8.00
N LEU A 88 -3.58 1.60 -7.11
CA LEU A 88 -3.41 0.80 -5.89
C LEU A 88 -4.41 1.15 -4.79
N GLY A 89 -5.16 2.23 -4.92
CA GLY A 89 -6.18 2.62 -3.97
C GLY A 89 -7.39 1.67 -3.95
N VAL A 90 -8.17 1.79 -2.87
CA VAL A 90 -9.47 1.12 -2.74
C VAL A 90 -10.51 1.70 -3.70
N LYS A 91 -11.51 0.91 -4.06
CA LYS A 91 -12.58 1.27 -4.99
C LYS A 91 -13.95 1.15 -4.34
N ARG A 92 -14.99 1.65 -5.00
CA ARG A 92 -16.37 1.44 -4.54
C ARG A 92 -16.71 -0.06 -4.65
N GLY A 93 -17.42 -0.59 -3.66
CA GLY A 93 -17.80 -2.00 -3.58
C GLY A 93 -17.01 -2.75 -2.51
N GLU A 94 -16.88 -4.06 -2.69
CA GLU A 94 -16.12 -4.92 -1.80
C GLU A 94 -14.63 -4.81 -2.10
N ASN A 95 -13.82 -4.64 -1.06
CA ASN A 95 -12.37 -4.52 -1.17
C ASN A 95 -11.69 -5.44 -0.17
N ARG A 96 -10.64 -6.12 -0.63
CA ARG A 96 -9.56 -6.65 0.20
C ARG A 96 -8.58 -5.50 0.41
N VAL A 97 -8.48 -4.99 1.64
CA VAL A 97 -7.72 -3.76 1.93
C VAL A 97 -6.57 -4.04 2.89
N ALA A 98 -5.43 -3.39 2.66
CA ALA A 98 -4.37 -3.21 3.65
C ALA A 98 -4.34 -1.74 4.06
N ILE A 99 -4.59 -1.46 5.34
CA ILE A 99 -4.53 -0.12 5.92
C ILE A 99 -3.21 -0.01 6.70
N VAL A 100 -2.38 0.93 6.28
CA VAL A 100 -1.06 1.20 6.84
C VAL A 100 -1.14 2.41 7.75
N LEU A 101 -0.68 2.26 8.99
CA LEU A 101 -0.55 3.33 9.98
C LEU A 101 0.94 3.60 10.20
N VAL A 102 1.34 4.87 10.13
CA VAL A 102 2.74 5.29 10.31
C VAL A 102 2.81 6.51 11.23
N ALA A 103 3.57 6.37 12.32
CA ALA A 103 3.86 7.43 13.29
C ALA A 103 5.06 7.06 14.17
N GLU A 104 5.53 7.96 15.04
CA GLU A 104 6.50 7.57 16.09
C GLU A 104 5.91 6.56 17.06
N ASN A 105 4.65 6.74 17.43
CA ASN A 105 3.86 5.82 18.25
C ASN A 105 2.46 5.70 17.63
N VAL A 106 1.99 4.46 17.42
CA VAL A 106 0.63 4.17 16.98
C VAL A 106 -0.13 3.63 18.19
N SER A 107 -1.06 4.43 18.72
CA SER A 107 -1.87 4.08 19.89
C SER A 107 -2.84 2.93 19.61
N ASP A 108 -3.17 2.15 20.63
CA ASP A 108 -4.14 1.05 20.53
C ASP A 108 -5.54 1.56 20.11
N GLU A 109 -5.92 2.77 20.50
CA GLU A 109 -7.17 3.40 20.09
C GLU A 109 -7.23 3.66 18.58
N ALA A 110 -6.10 4.04 17.97
CA ALA A 110 -6.03 4.25 16.54
C ALA A 110 -6.16 2.92 15.78
N VAL A 111 -5.50 1.87 16.29
CA VAL A 111 -5.63 0.50 15.77
C VAL A 111 -7.08 0.02 15.89
N PHE A 112 -7.73 0.28 17.03
CA PHE A 112 -9.11 -0.08 17.27
C PHE A 112 -10.09 0.64 16.33
N ASP A 113 -9.93 1.96 16.15
CA ASP A 113 -10.76 2.74 15.23
C ASP A 113 -10.63 2.25 13.78
N ILE A 114 -9.42 1.87 13.34
CA ILE A 114 -9.22 1.30 12.00
C ILE A 114 -9.87 -0.09 11.87
N ARG A 115 -9.73 -0.95 12.88
CA ARG A 115 -10.39 -2.26 12.89
C ARG A 115 -11.91 -2.15 12.77
N ASN A 116 -12.52 -1.15 13.41
CA ASN A 116 -13.96 -0.90 13.33
C ASN A 116 -14.45 -0.46 11.94
N LEU A 117 -13.55 -0.06 11.03
CA LEU A 117 -13.90 0.19 9.64
C LEU A 117 -13.99 -1.09 8.80
N LEU A 118 -13.38 -2.19 9.26
CA LEU A 118 -13.35 -3.46 8.54
C LEU A 118 -14.59 -4.29 8.85
N ASN A 119 -15.11 -4.98 7.84
CA ASN A 119 -16.14 -6.00 8.03
C ASN A 119 -15.56 -7.29 8.63
N SER A 120 -14.30 -7.60 8.32
CA SER A 120 -13.56 -8.71 8.91
C SER A 120 -12.06 -8.47 8.77
N GLU A 121 -11.28 -8.76 9.81
CA GLU A 121 -9.82 -8.75 9.77
C GLU A 121 -9.27 -10.08 9.24
N ASP A 122 -8.29 -10.00 8.34
CA ASP A 122 -7.56 -11.15 7.84
C ASP A 122 -6.17 -10.68 7.38
N ALA A 123 -5.14 -11.03 8.15
CA ALA A 123 -3.75 -10.67 7.87
C ALA A 123 -3.21 -11.36 6.60
N SER A 124 -3.71 -12.55 6.25
CA SER A 124 -3.20 -13.34 5.13
C SER A 124 -3.55 -12.74 3.77
N ILE A 125 -4.53 -11.83 3.70
CA ILE A 125 -4.97 -11.28 2.41
C ILE A 125 -3.91 -10.44 1.72
N VAL A 126 -2.86 -9.98 2.42
CA VAL A 126 -1.76 -9.22 1.80
C VAL A 126 -0.73 -10.14 1.17
N ASP A 127 -0.64 -11.40 1.60
CA ASP A 127 0.35 -12.35 1.11
C ASP A 127 0.18 -12.61 -0.38
N TYR A 128 1.28 -12.94 -1.04
CA TYR A 128 1.25 -13.31 -2.44
C TYR A 128 0.52 -14.65 -2.61
N SER A 129 -0.32 -14.71 -3.64
CA SER A 129 -1.02 -15.92 -4.07
C SER A 129 -1.22 -15.89 -5.58
N ASP A 130 -1.40 -17.05 -6.20
CA ASP A 130 -1.59 -17.17 -7.65
C ASP A 130 -2.78 -16.33 -8.17
N SER A 131 -3.82 -16.16 -7.35
CA SER A 131 -4.97 -15.31 -7.67
C SER A 131 -4.61 -13.83 -7.91
N LYS A 132 -3.46 -13.36 -7.40
CA LYS A 132 -2.97 -12.00 -7.58
C LYS A 132 -2.00 -11.85 -8.75
N LYS A 133 -1.48 -12.97 -9.28
CA LYS A 133 -0.43 -12.99 -10.30
C LYS A 133 -0.74 -12.05 -11.47
N GLU A 134 -1.86 -12.24 -12.15
CA GLU A 134 -2.20 -11.45 -13.34
C GLU A 134 -2.30 -9.94 -13.03
N ASN A 135 -2.88 -9.60 -11.88
CA ASN A 135 -2.97 -8.22 -11.43
C ASN A 135 -1.59 -7.60 -11.19
N LEU A 136 -0.69 -8.32 -10.53
CA LEU A 136 0.67 -7.88 -10.24
C LEU A 136 1.50 -7.74 -11.52
N LEU A 137 1.43 -8.71 -12.44
CA LEU A 137 2.11 -8.62 -13.74
C LEU A 137 1.69 -7.36 -14.50
N ARG A 138 0.38 -7.11 -14.55
CA ARG A 138 -0.18 -5.93 -15.23
C ARG A 138 0.24 -4.61 -14.58
N ILE A 139 0.10 -4.49 -13.26
CA ILE A 139 0.32 -3.19 -12.59
C ILE A 139 1.80 -2.82 -12.49
N PHE A 140 2.68 -3.82 -12.32
CA PHE A 140 4.13 -3.63 -12.24
C PHE A 140 4.84 -3.76 -13.60
N ASN A 141 4.07 -4.00 -14.67
CA ASN A 141 4.56 -4.21 -16.03
C ASN A 141 5.69 -5.26 -16.06
N ILE A 142 5.46 -6.39 -15.37
CA ILE A 142 6.38 -7.52 -15.36
C ILE A 142 6.14 -8.31 -16.64
N THR A 143 7.21 -8.47 -17.41
CA THR A 143 7.17 -9.04 -18.75
C THR A 143 7.39 -10.55 -18.73
N ALA A 144 6.96 -11.23 -19.81
CA ALA A 144 7.23 -12.66 -19.99
C ALA A 144 8.74 -12.97 -19.97
N ALA A 145 9.56 -12.11 -20.57
CA ALA A 145 11.02 -12.27 -20.59
C ALA A 145 11.63 -12.21 -19.17
N GLU A 146 11.10 -11.36 -18.28
CA GLU A 146 11.54 -11.34 -16.88
C GLU A 146 11.14 -12.62 -16.16
N LEU A 147 9.92 -13.11 -16.35
CA LEU A 147 9.47 -14.38 -15.76
C LEU A 147 10.27 -15.58 -16.28
N GLU A 148 10.62 -15.61 -17.56
CA GLU A 148 11.50 -16.64 -18.14
C GLU A 148 12.89 -16.62 -17.52
N ALA A 149 13.40 -15.44 -17.15
CA ALA A 149 14.72 -15.28 -16.58
C ALA A 149 14.82 -15.69 -15.10
N VAL A 150 13.81 -15.37 -14.29
CA VAL A 150 13.88 -15.56 -12.83
C VAL A 150 12.89 -16.58 -12.26
N GLY A 151 11.88 -16.99 -13.03
CA GLY A 151 10.80 -17.85 -12.57
C GLY A 151 9.61 -17.08 -11.98
N GLU A 152 8.43 -17.72 -11.99
CA GLU A 152 7.19 -17.10 -11.49
C GLU A 152 7.17 -16.98 -9.95
N ASP A 153 7.94 -17.81 -9.25
CA ASP A 153 8.13 -17.73 -7.80
C ASP A 153 8.81 -16.42 -7.37
N LYS A 154 9.43 -15.70 -8.31
CA LYS A 154 10.12 -14.42 -8.11
C LYS A 154 9.29 -13.18 -8.37
N ILE A 155 7.98 -13.32 -8.60
CA ILE A 155 7.08 -12.17 -8.76
C ILE A 155 7.15 -11.22 -7.54
N PRO A 156 7.13 -11.68 -6.27
CA PRO A 156 7.30 -10.78 -5.13
C PRO A 156 8.62 -9.99 -5.15
N GLU A 157 9.72 -10.63 -5.55
CA GLU A 157 11.04 -9.98 -5.70
C GLU A 157 11.06 -8.94 -6.83
N LEU A 158 10.45 -9.23 -7.98
CA LEU A 158 10.30 -8.26 -9.07
C LEU A 158 9.46 -7.04 -8.64
N VAL A 159 8.42 -7.25 -7.83
CA VAL A 159 7.66 -6.15 -7.23
C VAL A 159 8.54 -5.30 -6.32
N LEU A 160 9.34 -5.92 -5.44
CA LEU A 160 10.29 -5.19 -4.58
C LEU A 160 11.34 -4.43 -5.39
N GLU A 161 11.79 -4.98 -6.52
CA GLU A 161 12.67 -4.26 -7.46
C GLU A 161 11.99 -2.99 -7.98
N ARG A 162 10.71 -3.05 -8.39
CA ARG A 162 9.98 -1.85 -8.83
C ARG A 162 9.89 -0.80 -7.74
N VAL A 163 9.66 -1.20 -6.48
CA VAL A 163 9.68 -0.28 -5.33
C VAL A 163 11.06 0.38 -5.19
N ALA A 164 12.15 -0.38 -5.33
CA ALA A 164 13.51 0.14 -5.23
C ALA A 164 13.86 1.14 -6.35
N LEU A 165 13.39 0.88 -7.58
CA LEU A 165 13.69 1.69 -8.77
C LEU A 165 12.98 3.05 -8.81
N VAL A 166 11.95 3.27 -7.98
CA VAL A 166 11.28 4.59 -7.89
C VAL A 166 12.26 5.73 -7.58
N ASP A 167 13.30 5.46 -6.78
CA ASP A 167 14.35 6.44 -6.46
C ASP A 167 15.25 6.77 -7.66
N VAL A 168 15.41 5.84 -8.60
CA VAL A 168 16.27 6.01 -9.79
C VAL A 168 15.55 6.82 -10.87
N MET A 169 14.22 6.76 -10.90
CA MET A 169 13.39 7.54 -11.80
C MET A 169 13.32 9.03 -11.41
N LYS A 170 14.06 9.47 -10.37
CA LYS A 170 13.97 10.80 -9.76
C LYS A 170 14.38 11.94 -10.68
#